data_AF-A0A7C2ARB5-F1
#
_entry.id   AF-A0A7C2ARB5-F1
#
_cell.length_a   1.000
_cell.length_b   1.000
_cell.length_c   1.000
_cell.angle_alpha   90.00
_cell.angle_beta   90.00
_cell.angle_gamma   90.00
#
_symmetry.space_group_name_H-M   'P 1'
#
loop_
_entity.id
_entity.type
_entity.pdbx_description
1 polymer ?
#
loop_
_entity_poly.entity_id
_entity_poly.type
_entity_poly.pdbx_seq_one_letter_code
_entity_poly.pdbx_strand_id
1 'polypeptide(L)'
;MKKSLYIIALLLINTLTHAGNMNPQVSDDSLQKLYSELHYLREVGLEIHAKYDLKKNPEQARFCGGEYGYVSTRAKATIGIANRLRSDNREEYIQTGWKALECASCRGDVNSCDAIPPTLDVIKAEFKAKQSAQ
;
A
#
# COMPACT_ATOMS: atom_id res chain seq x y z
N MET A 1 58.07 -20.14 -14.45
CA MET A 1 56.99 -19.30 -13.87
C MET A 1 55.77 -20.20 -13.60
N LYS A 2 55.65 -20.74 -12.38
CA LYS A 2 54.51 -21.59 -11.97
C LYS A 2 53.46 -20.68 -11.34
N LYS A 3 52.36 -20.44 -12.04
CA LYS A 3 51.23 -19.65 -11.52
C LYS A 3 50.43 -20.51 -10.55
N SER A 4 50.49 -20.11 -9.29
CA SER A 4 49.74 -20.67 -8.18
C SER A 4 48.24 -20.44 -8.42
N LEU A 5 47.48 -21.51 -8.58
CA LEU A 5 46.03 -21.53 -8.75
C LEU A 5 45.42 -22.18 -7.51
N TYR A 6 45.37 -21.43 -6.42
CA TYR A 6 44.60 -21.80 -5.24
C TYR A 6 44.11 -20.50 -4.58
N ILE A 7 42.92 -20.57 -3.97
CA ILE A 7 42.20 -19.50 -3.25
C ILE A 7 41.16 -18.74 -4.11
N ILE A 8 40.19 -19.45 -4.69
CA ILE A 8 38.80 -18.96 -4.84
C ILE A 8 37.85 -20.16 -4.67
N ALA A 9 37.77 -20.71 -3.47
CA ALA A 9 36.80 -21.78 -3.16
C ALA A 9 36.35 -21.74 -1.69
N LEU A 10 36.27 -20.54 -1.11
CA LEU A 10 35.94 -20.35 0.31
C LEU A 10 34.83 -19.30 0.51
N LEU A 11 33.76 -19.39 -0.29
CA LEU A 11 32.57 -18.54 -0.17
C LEU A 11 31.25 -19.35 -0.18
N LEU A 12 31.31 -20.62 0.24
CA LEU A 12 30.13 -21.47 0.47
C LEU A 12 29.87 -21.63 1.97
N ILE A 13 29.86 -20.53 2.72
CA ILE A 13 29.26 -20.51 4.04
C ILE A 13 27.78 -20.17 3.82
N ASN A 14 27.01 -21.21 3.50
CA ASN A 14 25.55 -21.15 3.58
C ASN A 14 25.19 -20.94 5.05
N THR A 15 25.06 -19.67 5.44
CA THR A 15 24.31 -19.32 6.64
C THR A 15 22.86 -19.66 6.35
N LEU A 16 22.46 -20.87 6.76
CA LEU A 16 21.07 -21.21 7.00
C LEU A 16 20.58 -20.23 8.07
N THR A 17 20.07 -19.09 7.61
CA THR A 17 19.43 -18.10 8.44
C THR A 17 18.17 -18.73 8.98
N HIS A 18 18.25 -19.07 10.26
CA HIS A 18 17.19 -19.06 11.25
C HIS A 18 15.77 -18.91 10.64
N ALA A 19 15.08 -20.02 10.45
CA ALA A 19 13.63 -20.05 10.34
C ALA A 19 13.07 -19.58 11.70
N GLY A 20 13.07 -18.26 11.89
CA GLY A 20 12.44 -17.61 13.02
C GLY A 20 10.97 -18.02 13.05
N ASN A 21 10.60 -18.60 14.17
CA ASN A 21 9.24 -18.92 14.57
C ASN A 21 8.35 -17.69 14.30
N MET A 22 7.60 -17.69 13.20
CA MET A 22 6.69 -16.59 12.82
C MET A 22 5.52 -16.55 13.80
N ASN A 23 5.74 -15.94 14.96
CA ASN A 23 4.66 -15.41 15.77
C ASN A 23 3.98 -14.32 14.92
N PRO A 24 2.67 -14.38 14.64
CA PRO A 24 2.04 -13.47 13.69
C PRO A 24 1.88 -12.06 14.28
N GLN A 25 2.99 -11.32 14.38
CA GLN A 25 3.03 -9.85 14.50
C GLN A 25 2.54 -9.16 13.20
N VAL A 26 1.96 -9.91 12.27
CA VAL A 26 1.37 -9.42 11.02
C VAL A 26 0.25 -8.40 11.28
N SER A 27 -0.36 -8.37 12.48
CA SER A 27 -1.42 -7.42 12.87
C SER A 27 -0.98 -5.95 12.80
N ASP A 28 0.12 -5.61 13.45
CA ASP A 28 0.42 -4.21 13.76
C ASP A 28 1.08 -3.52 12.56
N ASP A 29 2.03 -4.22 11.93
CA ASP A 29 2.65 -3.78 10.67
C ASP A 29 1.64 -3.64 9.53
N SER A 30 0.65 -4.54 9.45
CA SER A 30 -0.37 -4.47 8.39
C SER A 30 -1.33 -3.29 8.58
N LEU A 31 -1.66 -2.94 9.82
CA LEU A 31 -2.54 -1.81 10.12
C LEU A 31 -1.83 -0.48 9.80
N GLN A 32 -0.56 -0.34 10.19
CA GLN A 32 0.26 0.82 9.84
C GLN A 32 0.48 0.91 8.32
N LYS A 33 0.68 -0.22 7.64
CA LYS A 33 0.79 -0.25 6.19
C LYS A 33 -0.52 0.14 5.51
N LEU A 34 -1.67 -0.31 6.02
CA LEU A 34 -2.97 0.11 5.49
C LEU A 34 -3.13 1.64 5.59
N TYR A 35 -2.78 2.21 6.75
CA TYR A 35 -2.81 3.66 6.97
C TYR A 35 -1.98 4.41 5.93
N SER A 36 -0.72 4.03 5.75
CA SER A 36 0.20 4.73 4.85
C SER A 36 -0.23 4.60 3.38
N GLU A 37 -0.74 3.43 2.99
CA GLU A 37 -1.25 3.20 1.64
C GLU A 37 -2.53 4.01 1.35
N LEU A 38 -3.50 4.02 2.27
CA LEU A 38 -4.72 4.82 2.11
C LEU A 38 -4.40 6.33 2.03
N HIS A 39 -3.51 6.81 2.90
CA HIS A 39 -3.05 8.20 2.85
C HIS A 39 -2.38 8.52 1.51
N TYR A 40 -1.46 7.68 1.05
CA TYR A 40 -0.78 7.87 -0.24
C TYR A 40 -1.78 7.91 -1.41
N LEU A 41 -2.73 6.97 -1.45
CA LEU A 41 -3.73 6.90 -2.52
C LEU A 41 -4.63 8.13 -2.56
N ARG A 42 -4.97 8.69 -1.40
CA ARG A 42 -5.70 9.95 -1.30
C ARG A 42 -4.92 11.09 -1.94
N GLU A 43 -3.68 11.30 -1.50
CA GLU A 43 -2.86 12.42 -1.99
C GLU A 43 -2.62 12.33 -3.50
N VAL A 44 -2.32 11.13 -3.99
CA VAL A 44 -2.15 10.90 -5.43
C VAL A 44 -3.45 11.07 -6.20
N GLY A 45 -4.59 10.64 -5.66
CA GLY A 45 -5.89 10.88 -6.29
C GLY A 45 -6.20 12.36 -6.42
N LEU A 46 -5.99 13.14 -5.35
CA LEU A 46 -6.16 14.59 -5.39
C LEU A 46 -5.22 15.24 -6.42
N GLU A 47 -3.96 14.79 -6.49
CA GLU A 47 -3.01 15.26 -7.50
C GLU A 47 -3.47 14.96 -8.93
N ILE A 48 -3.93 13.73 -9.20
CA ILE A 48 -4.45 13.30 -10.50
C ILE A 48 -5.62 14.21 -10.93
N HIS A 49 -6.60 14.39 -10.05
CA HIS A 49 -7.82 15.18 -10.35
C HIS A 49 -7.56 16.69 -10.42
N ALA A 50 -6.49 17.19 -9.79
CA ALA A 50 -6.04 18.57 -9.95
C ALA A 50 -5.26 18.78 -11.25
N LYS A 51 -4.47 17.78 -11.68
CA LYS A 51 -3.60 17.86 -12.86
C LYS A 51 -4.36 17.60 -14.17
N TYR A 52 -5.34 16.70 -14.16
CA TYR A 52 -6.04 16.25 -15.36
C TYR A 52 -7.54 16.52 -15.29
N ASP A 53 -8.06 17.29 -16.25
CA ASP A 53 -9.51 17.48 -16.43
C ASP A 53 -10.01 16.53 -17.52
N LEU A 54 -10.14 15.24 -17.18
CA LEU A 54 -10.55 14.23 -18.15
C LEU A 54 -12.00 14.38 -18.62
N LYS A 55 -12.83 15.15 -17.90
CA LYS A 55 -14.20 15.45 -18.32
C LYS A 55 -14.20 16.39 -19.51
N LYS A 56 -13.31 17.37 -19.53
CA LYS A 56 -13.16 18.31 -20.66
C LYS A 56 -12.20 17.83 -21.74
N ASN A 57 -11.16 17.09 -21.36
CA ASN A 57 -10.05 16.69 -22.25
C ASN A 57 -9.78 15.17 -22.14
N PRO A 58 -10.64 14.31 -22.72
CA PRO A 58 -10.51 12.85 -22.59
C PRO A 58 -9.19 12.27 -23.10
N GLU A 59 -8.51 12.95 -24.02
CA GLU A 59 -7.20 12.57 -24.55
C GLU A 59 -6.09 12.59 -23.49
N GLN A 60 -6.29 13.37 -22.41
CA GLN A 60 -5.38 13.40 -21.26
C GLN A 60 -5.31 12.05 -20.52
N ALA A 61 -6.27 11.15 -20.73
CA ALA A 61 -6.30 9.82 -20.10
C ALA A 61 -5.05 8.99 -20.41
N ARG A 62 -4.48 9.13 -21.62
CA ARG A 62 -3.23 8.47 -22.01
C ARG A 62 -2.06 8.94 -21.15
N PHE A 63 -1.96 10.24 -20.90
CA PHE A 63 -0.86 10.84 -20.14
C PHE A 63 -0.99 10.48 -18.65
N CYS A 64 -2.21 10.60 -18.11
CA CYS A 64 -2.50 10.14 -16.75
C CYS A 64 -2.17 8.65 -16.58
N GLY A 65 -2.58 7.79 -17.52
CA GLY A 65 -2.26 6.36 -17.47
C GLY A 65 -0.76 6.06 -17.58
N GLY A 66 -0.01 6.84 -18.35
CA GLY A 66 1.44 6.70 -18.47
C GLY A 66 2.19 7.07 -17.19
N GLU A 67 1.72 8.10 -16.47
CA GLU A 67 2.37 8.57 -15.24
C GLU A 67 1.90 7.81 -13.98
N TYR A 68 0.60 7.54 -13.88
CA TYR A 68 -0.04 7.00 -12.66
C TYR A 68 -0.62 5.59 -12.83
N GLY A 69 -0.43 4.92 -13.97
CA GLY A 69 -1.02 3.60 -14.22
C GLY A 69 -0.71 2.54 -13.15
N TYR A 70 0.47 2.61 -12.52
CA TYR A 70 0.89 1.71 -11.46
C TYR A 70 0.09 1.87 -10.15
N VAL A 71 -0.53 3.03 -9.94
CA VAL A 71 -1.28 3.36 -8.72
C VAL A 71 -2.51 2.45 -8.56
N SER A 72 -3.13 2.05 -9.67
CA SER A 72 -4.25 1.11 -9.66
C SER A 72 -3.87 -0.27 -9.09
N THR A 73 -2.67 -0.76 -9.39
CA THR A 73 -2.14 -2.02 -8.82
C THR A 73 -1.87 -1.86 -7.34
N ARG A 74 -1.33 -0.72 -6.93
CA ARG A 74 -1.07 -0.40 -5.52
C ARG A 74 -2.36 -0.34 -4.71
N ALA A 75 -3.39 0.32 -5.22
CA ALA A 75 -4.71 0.36 -4.59
C ALA A 75 -5.36 -1.03 -4.43
N LYS A 76 -5.24 -1.91 -5.44
CA LYS A 76 -5.68 -3.31 -5.31
C LYS A 76 -4.91 -4.08 -4.24
N ALA A 77 -3.60 -3.85 -4.13
CA ALA A 77 -2.80 -4.43 -3.06
C ALA A 77 -3.24 -3.93 -1.67
N THR A 78 -3.61 -2.65 -1.55
CA THR A 78 -4.15 -2.04 -0.32
C THR A 78 -5.46 -2.70 0.12
N ILE A 79 -6.38 -2.96 -0.81
CA ILE A 79 -7.59 -3.75 -0.55
C ILE A 79 -7.21 -5.15 -0.03
N GLY A 80 -6.19 -5.78 -0.62
CA GLY A 80 -5.66 -7.06 -0.16
C GLY A 80 -5.10 -7.02 1.27
N ILE A 81 -4.45 -5.91 1.67
CA ILE A 81 -3.99 -5.71 3.06
C ILE A 81 -5.20 -5.65 3.99
N ALA A 82 -6.20 -4.82 3.67
CA ALA A 82 -7.42 -4.69 4.45
C ALA A 82 -8.11 -6.05 4.65
N ASN A 83 -8.23 -6.86 3.60
CA ASN A 83 -8.85 -8.19 3.65
C ASN A 83 -8.17 -9.17 4.63
N ARG A 84 -6.86 -9.01 4.87
CA ARG A 84 -6.09 -9.91 5.75
C ARG A 84 -6.04 -9.43 7.20
N LEU A 85 -6.52 -8.23 7.50
CA LEU A 85 -6.52 -7.70 8.86
C LEU A 85 -7.52 -8.45 9.74
N ARG A 86 -7.09 -8.76 10.96
CA ARG A 86 -7.96 -9.19 12.05
C ARG A 86 -8.33 -7.96 12.88
N SER A 87 -9.40 -7.30 12.46
CA SER A 87 -9.97 -6.09 13.09
C SER A 87 -11.49 -6.13 12.96
N ASP A 88 -12.19 -5.58 13.94
CA ASP A 88 -13.66 -5.41 13.89
C ASP A 88 -14.08 -4.41 12.80
N ASN A 89 -13.17 -3.50 12.42
CA ASN A 89 -13.38 -2.50 11.38
C ASN A 89 -12.98 -3.01 9.97
N ARG A 90 -12.68 -4.31 9.81
CA ARG A 90 -12.15 -4.86 8.54
C ARG A 90 -12.99 -4.50 7.33
N GLU A 91 -14.32 -4.57 7.43
CA GLU A 91 -15.20 -4.27 6.30
C GLU A 91 -15.10 -2.79 5.88
N GLU A 92 -15.04 -1.87 6.85
CA GLU A 92 -14.83 -0.45 6.59
C GLU A 92 -13.50 -0.21 5.84
N TYR A 93 -12.43 -0.92 6.24
CA TYR A 93 -11.13 -0.84 5.58
C TYR A 93 -11.18 -1.31 4.13
N ILE A 94 -11.92 -2.39 3.86
CA ILE A 94 -12.10 -2.92 2.50
C ILE A 94 -12.88 -1.92 1.64
N GLN A 95 -14.01 -1.40 2.15
CA GLN A 95 -14.83 -0.41 1.43
C GLN A 95 -14.04 0.87 1.13
N THR A 96 -13.26 1.34 2.11
CA THR A 96 -12.38 2.49 1.93
C THR A 96 -11.28 2.20 0.90
N GLY A 97 -10.73 0.98 0.87
CA GLY A 97 -9.77 0.56 -0.16
C GLY A 97 -10.34 0.65 -1.57
N TRP A 98 -11.60 0.28 -1.78
CA TRP A 98 -12.28 0.45 -3.06
C TRP A 98 -12.50 1.92 -3.40
N LYS A 99 -12.86 2.75 -2.42
CA LYS A 99 -12.96 4.20 -2.60
C LYS A 99 -11.62 4.86 -2.90
N ALA A 100 -10.54 4.38 -2.31
CA ALA A 100 -9.18 4.81 -2.62
C ALA A 100 -8.74 4.42 -4.04
N LEU A 101 -9.13 3.24 -4.52
CA LEU A 101 -8.93 2.86 -5.92
C LEU A 101 -9.68 3.78 -6.87
N GLU A 102 -10.92 4.13 -6.55
CA GLU A 102 -11.73 5.07 -7.34
C GLU A 102 -11.10 6.47 -7.30
N CYS A 103 -10.79 7.00 -6.13
CA CYS A 103 -10.09 8.28 -5.93
C CYS A 103 -8.80 8.36 -6.75
N ALA A 104 -7.95 7.34 -6.70
CA ALA A 104 -6.65 7.32 -7.36
C ALA A 104 -6.68 6.81 -8.82
N SER A 105 -7.87 6.67 -9.40
CA SER A 105 -8.05 6.30 -10.80
C SER A 105 -8.12 7.55 -11.66
N CYS A 106 -7.41 7.55 -12.80
CA CYS A 106 -7.51 8.60 -13.82
C CYS A 106 -8.96 8.93 -14.19
N ARG A 107 -9.82 7.90 -14.30
CA ARG A 107 -11.23 8.03 -14.67
C ARG A 107 -12.19 7.95 -13.48
N GLY A 108 -11.66 8.00 -12.26
CA GLY A 108 -12.46 7.89 -11.06
C GLY A 108 -13.16 9.18 -10.68
N ASP A 109 -13.87 9.14 -9.56
CA ASP A 109 -14.49 10.32 -8.95
C ASP A 109 -13.61 10.86 -7.83
N VAL A 110 -13.27 12.16 -7.89
CA VAL A 110 -12.54 12.87 -6.84
C VAL A 110 -13.29 12.85 -5.51
N ASN A 111 -14.63 12.81 -5.53
CA ASN A 111 -15.42 12.75 -4.30
C ASN A 111 -15.19 11.44 -3.52
N SER A 112 -14.72 10.37 -4.17
CA SER A 112 -14.35 9.14 -3.49
C SER A 112 -13.10 9.30 -2.60
N CYS A 113 -12.33 10.38 -2.77
CA CYS A 113 -11.21 10.72 -1.89
C CYS A 113 -11.68 11.16 -0.48
N ASP A 114 -12.91 11.67 -0.35
CA ASP A 114 -13.46 12.16 0.92
C ASP A 114 -13.83 11.03 1.88
N ALA A 115 -13.99 9.81 1.36
CA ALA A 115 -14.24 8.62 2.17
C ALA A 115 -12.98 8.14 2.93
N ILE A 116 -11.78 8.64 2.58
CA ILE A 116 -10.51 8.11 3.12
C ILE A 116 -10.15 8.70 4.50
N PRO A 117 -10.23 10.03 4.75
CA PRO A 117 -9.83 10.61 6.04
C PRO A 117 -10.53 10.03 7.28
N PRO A 118 -11.86 9.78 7.27
CA PRO A 118 -12.52 9.19 8.44
C PRO A 118 -11.91 7.83 8.83
N THR A 119 -11.67 6.96 7.84
CA THR A 119 -11.07 5.64 8.05
C THR A 119 -9.62 5.73 8.55
N LEU A 120 -8.86 6.74 8.10
CA LEU A 120 -7.51 6.98 8.62
C LEU A 120 -7.52 7.27 10.12
N ASP A 121 -8.53 8.00 10.61
CA ASP A 121 -8.68 8.29 12.03
C ASP A 121 -9.12 7.07 12.84
N VAL A 122 -9.98 6.21 12.27
CA VAL A 122 -10.31 4.88 12.84
C VAL A 122 -9.06 4.01 12.97
N ILE A 123 -8.23 3.94 11.91
CA ILE A 123 -6.99 3.17 11.94
C ILE A 123 -6.02 3.70 13.01
N LYS A 124 -5.86 5.02 13.12
CA LYS A 124 -5.04 5.64 14.19
C LYS A 124 -5.57 5.28 15.57
N ALA A 125 -6.89 5.28 15.78
CA ALA A 125 -7.51 4.93 17.05
C ALA A 125 -7.27 3.46 17.41
N GLU A 126 -7.47 2.54 16.45
CA GLU A 126 -7.18 1.11 16.64
C GLU A 126 -5.70 0.88 16.97
N PHE A 127 -4.79 1.56 16.25
CA PHE A 127 -3.35 1.46 16.51
C PHE A 127 -2.98 1.91 17.93
N LYS A 128 -3.53 3.04 18.40
CA LYS A 128 -3.33 3.52 19.78
C LYS A 128 -3.90 2.56 20.82
N ALA A 129 -5.08 2.00 20.56
CA ALA A 129 -5.71 1.03 21.45
C ALA A 129 -4.85 -0.25 21.59
N LYS A 130 -4.30 -0.75 20.47
CA LYS A 130 -3.39 -1.91 20.47
C LYS A 130 -2.09 -1.65 21.24
N GLN A 131 -1.50 -0.45 21.12
CA GLN A 131 -0.32 -0.08 21.89
C GLN A 131 -0.58 0.04 23.40
N SER A 132 -1.78 0.49 23.79
CA SER A 132 -2.13 0.68 25.22
C SER A 132 -2.52 -0.62 25.92
N ALA A 133 -2.75 -1.69 25.15
CA ALA A 133 -3.13 -3.02 25.66
C ALA A 133 -1.94 -3.98 25.80
N GLN A 134 -0.73 -3.55 25.42
CA GLN A 134 0.55 -4.23 25.62
C GLN A 134 1.22 -3.74 26.90
#